data_AF-A0A7W9SMQ9-F1
#
_entry.id   AF-A0A7W9SMQ9-F1
#
_cell.length_a   1.000
_cell.length_b   1.000
_cell.length_c   1.000
_cell.angle_alpha   90.00
_cell.angle_beta   90.00
_cell.angle_gamma   90.00
#
_symmetry.space_group_name_H-M   'P 1'
#
loop_
_entity.id
_entity.type
_entity.pdbx_description
1 polymer ?
#
loop_
_entity_poly.entity_id
_entity_poly.type
_entity_poly.pdbx_seq_one_letter_code
_entity_poly.pdbx_strand_id
1 'polypeptide(L)'
;MLLLLLLLLTPLAHAQPPLVVSSPPDATALKLKGAFGYVHTATGKLPEPSTEPLEALIARAERGEIRLAVVQEPLKGLPKLRRLRLVGQGIADRSAVTSPSTRTLGLVTAADLTGEGRPVEIVRGGLRQMGYFGAGLEILEETKVPLLIIWGALAGLGLGLAIAALRWPKLQVAAGNALAVATAGTVALLLAGFAFPIAGPAVFVVATAVLAVISQPSKYPRALQNLLLALVLLVVLDTLFRWSLVASSPLSGYYDSGIRFYGIGNEYMGLLIGAALMSVPKKWLGWVGAGITLLLGLPMLGANAGGAMAASVAFFPPSKKSWWRVVLPFVVVVALAGLDRLQPGVAQSHIGQAAGKGPSAWGAIILRKLAMNARLTVAGPTLLALGVAGVAGWQLRKPFARLESELQGRVVQALWGAGAAIAFNDSGTIAALLLLAPVLVVCLEKSLPSPADSAAAS
;
A
#
# COMPACT_ATOMS: atom_id res chain seq x y z
N MET A 1 23.86 8.01 -8.93
CA MET A 1 23.61 7.91 -7.47
C MET A 1 23.56 9.28 -6.79
N LEU A 2 24.58 10.13 -6.95
CA LEU A 2 24.59 11.50 -6.38
C LEU A 2 23.44 12.40 -6.88
N LEU A 3 23.09 12.33 -8.16
CA LEU A 3 21.98 13.12 -8.74
C LEU A 3 20.60 12.72 -8.19
N LEU A 4 20.43 11.45 -7.80
CA LEU A 4 19.19 10.95 -7.19
C LEU A 4 19.09 11.40 -5.72
N LEU A 5 20.23 11.52 -5.03
CA LEU A 5 20.32 12.06 -3.66
C LEU A 5 20.03 13.57 -3.62
N LEU A 6 20.43 14.31 -4.66
CA LEU A 6 20.18 15.76 -4.77
C LEU A 6 18.71 16.10 -5.03
N LEU A 7 17.93 15.18 -5.63
CA LEU A 7 16.47 15.32 -5.78
C LEU A 7 15.69 14.94 -4.51
N LEU A 8 16.31 14.25 -3.54
CA LEU A 8 15.69 13.78 -2.30
C LEU A 8 15.81 14.79 -1.13
N LEU A 9 16.54 15.89 -1.30
CA LEU A 9 16.96 16.78 -0.21
C LEU A 9 16.33 18.19 -0.20
N THR A 10 15.28 18.47 -0.97
CA THR A 10 14.56 19.75 -0.90
C THR A 10 13.40 19.69 0.12
N PRO A 11 13.49 20.37 1.29
CA PRO A 11 12.35 20.49 2.19
C PRO A 11 11.49 21.70 1.76
N LEU A 12 10.21 21.46 1.47
CA LEU A 12 9.22 22.54 1.40
C LEU A 12 8.78 22.87 2.83
N ALA A 13 9.35 23.94 3.37
CA ALA A 13 8.95 24.52 4.64
C ALA A 13 7.81 25.55 4.45
N HIS A 14 6.89 25.54 5.44
CA HIS A 14 5.97 26.59 5.92
C HIS A 14 4.47 26.30 5.77
N ALA A 15 3.80 26.14 6.92
CA ALA A 15 2.37 26.39 7.08
C ALA A 15 2.12 27.03 8.46
N GLN A 16 1.35 28.13 8.46
CA GLN A 16 0.84 28.88 9.62
C GLN A 16 -0.35 28.14 10.32
N PRO A 17 -0.76 28.50 11.55
CA PRO A 17 -1.71 27.68 12.32
C PRO A 17 -3.16 27.83 11.81
N PRO A 18 -3.98 26.75 11.82
CA PRO A 18 -5.35 26.78 11.33
C PRO A 18 -6.43 27.01 12.41
N LEU A 19 -7.60 27.41 11.93
CA LEU A 19 -8.85 27.63 12.67
C LEU A 19 -9.64 26.29 12.77
N VAL A 20 -10.15 25.94 13.96
CA VAL A 20 -10.82 24.65 14.25
C VAL A 20 -12.32 24.84 14.49
N VAL A 21 -13.17 23.93 13.98
CA VAL A 21 -14.63 23.89 14.22
C VAL A 21 -15.03 22.48 14.73
N SER A 22 -15.95 22.38 15.70
CA SER A 22 -16.33 21.17 16.46
C SER A 22 -17.81 20.74 16.30
N SER A 23 -18.16 19.46 16.64
CA SER A 23 -19.49 18.76 16.49
C SER A 23 -19.92 17.97 17.76
N PRO A 24 -21.20 17.51 17.99
CA PRO A 24 -21.80 16.21 17.47
C PRO A 24 -23.40 16.13 17.44
N PRO A 25 -24.16 14.98 17.31
CA PRO A 25 -23.99 13.64 16.65
C PRO A 25 -25.16 13.13 15.70
N ASP A 26 -24.95 11.94 15.11
CA ASP A 26 -25.84 10.91 14.45
C ASP A 26 -25.97 10.84 12.91
N ALA A 27 -25.41 9.77 12.31
CA ALA A 27 -25.42 9.51 10.85
C ALA A 27 -25.91 8.09 10.51
N THR A 28 -26.89 8.01 9.60
CA THR A 28 -27.36 6.79 8.94
C THR A 28 -27.01 6.87 7.45
N ALA A 29 -26.44 5.81 6.88
CA ALA A 29 -25.86 5.79 5.55
C ALA A 29 -26.88 5.76 4.40
N LEU A 30 -26.66 6.56 3.34
CA LEU A 30 -27.41 6.49 2.08
C LEU A 30 -26.46 6.45 0.87
N LYS A 31 -26.70 5.50 -0.05
CA LYS A 31 -26.04 5.38 -1.35
C LYS A 31 -26.86 6.11 -2.42
N LEU A 32 -26.32 7.15 -3.07
CA LEU A 32 -26.99 7.83 -4.20
C LEU A 32 -26.02 8.23 -5.32
N LYS A 33 -26.48 8.13 -6.57
CA LYS A 33 -25.79 8.48 -7.83
C LYS A 33 -26.27 9.86 -8.33
N GLY A 34 -25.36 10.83 -8.55
CA GLY A 34 -25.68 12.20 -8.99
C GLY A 34 -24.61 13.24 -8.60
N ALA A 35 -24.70 14.47 -9.11
CA ALA A 35 -24.00 15.63 -8.53
C ALA A 35 -24.81 16.09 -7.31
N PHE A 36 -24.19 16.20 -6.14
CA PHE A 36 -24.86 16.53 -4.89
C PHE A 36 -24.12 17.66 -4.18
N GLY A 37 -24.85 18.42 -3.36
CA GLY A 37 -24.29 19.36 -2.42
C GLY A 37 -24.64 18.99 -0.98
N TYR A 38 -23.69 19.14 -0.08
CA TYR A 38 -23.90 19.01 1.37
C TYR A 38 -24.10 20.39 1.99
N VAL A 39 -25.14 20.57 2.80
CA VAL A 39 -25.51 21.87 3.40
C VAL A 39 -25.25 21.87 4.89
N HIS A 40 -24.38 22.76 5.36
CA HIS A 40 -24.32 23.08 6.79
C HIS A 40 -25.23 24.28 7.09
N THR A 41 -26.30 24.02 7.85
CA THR A 41 -27.22 25.05 8.35
C THR A 41 -26.63 25.73 9.59
N ALA A 42 -27.02 27.00 9.82
CA ALA A 42 -26.50 27.84 10.91
C ALA A 42 -26.72 27.25 12.32
N THR A 43 -27.56 26.22 12.46
CA THR A 43 -27.93 25.54 13.70
C THR A 43 -26.94 24.43 14.12
N GLY A 44 -25.85 24.21 13.38
CA GLY A 44 -24.82 23.23 13.76
C GLY A 44 -25.19 21.75 13.53
N LYS A 45 -26.25 21.47 12.76
CA LYS A 45 -26.63 20.10 12.37
C LYS A 45 -25.68 19.54 11.31
N LEU A 46 -25.55 18.21 11.26
CA LEU A 46 -24.77 17.47 10.25
C LEU A 46 -25.14 17.90 8.82
N PRO A 47 -24.21 17.80 7.85
CA PRO A 47 -24.52 18.04 6.46
C PRO A 47 -25.55 17.04 5.95
N GLU A 48 -26.77 17.49 5.66
CA GLU A 48 -27.77 16.67 4.98
C GLU A 48 -27.50 16.71 3.45
N PRO A 49 -27.58 15.57 2.76
CA PRO A 49 -27.50 15.54 1.30
C PRO A 49 -28.70 16.30 0.74
N SER A 50 -28.44 17.42 0.06
CA SER A 50 -29.49 18.21 -0.57
C SER A 50 -29.89 17.59 -1.90
N THR A 51 -31.19 17.45 -2.13
CA THR A 51 -31.77 17.11 -3.44
C THR A 51 -31.92 18.35 -4.33
N GLU A 52 -31.57 19.54 -3.83
CA GLU A 52 -31.63 20.76 -4.63
C GLU A 52 -30.62 20.72 -5.78
N PRO A 53 -30.97 21.32 -6.94
CA PRO A 53 -30.02 21.53 -8.02
C PRO A 53 -28.77 22.27 -7.55
N LEU A 54 -27.63 21.93 -8.13
CA LEU A 54 -26.33 22.46 -7.73
C LEU A 54 -26.27 23.99 -7.77
N GLU A 55 -26.89 24.56 -8.81
CA GLU A 55 -26.97 26.01 -9.02
C GLU A 55 -27.77 26.71 -7.93
N ALA A 56 -28.82 26.06 -7.40
CA ALA A 56 -29.63 26.59 -6.31
C ALA A 56 -28.85 26.60 -4.99
N LEU A 57 -28.07 25.53 -4.72
CA LEU A 57 -27.20 25.44 -3.55
C LEU A 57 -26.11 26.51 -3.54
N ILE A 58 -25.46 26.71 -4.69
CA ILE A 58 -24.45 27.77 -4.86
C ILE A 58 -25.07 29.13 -4.60
N ALA A 59 -26.21 29.43 -5.23
CA ALA A 59 -26.87 30.72 -5.10
C ALA A 59 -27.33 31.03 -3.65
N ARG A 60 -27.80 30.01 -2.90
CA ARG A 60 -28.16 30.16 -1.48
C ARG A 60 -26.94 30.39 -0.58
N ALA A 61 -25.84 29.69 -0.84
CA ALA A 61 -24.59 29.89 -0.12
C ALA A 61 -23.99 31.28 -0.38
N GLU A 62 -24.06 31.79 -1.62
CA GLU A 62 -23.62 33.14 -1.98
C GLU A 62 -24.49 34.23 -1.33
N ARG A 63 -25.80 33.98 -1.18
CA ARG A 63 -26.72 34.86 -0.43
C ARG A 63 -26.54 34.78 1.09
N GLY A 64 -25.66 33.90 1.60
CA GLY A 64 -25.41 33.72 3.03
C GLY A 64 -26.50 32.95 3.77
N GLU A 65 -27.45 32.33 3.05
CA GLU A 65 -28.48 31.48 3.64
C GLU A 65 -27.91 30.15 4.15
N ILE A 66 -26.76 29.74 3.61
CA ILE A 66 -26.01 28.54 3.96
C ILE A 66 -24.59 28.95 4.36
N ARG A 67 -24.11 28.48 5.52
CA ARG A 67 -22.75 28.81 6.01
C ARG A 67 -21.66 28.15 5.18
N LEU A 68 -21.88 26.91 4.74
CA LEU A 68 -20.94 26.13 3.95
C LEU A 68 -21.71 25.11 3.10
N ALA A 69 -21.52 25.16 1.78
CA ALA A 69 -21.95 24.15 0.83
C ALA A 69 -20.72 23.43 0.27
N VAL A 70 -20.69 22.10 0.34
CA VAL A 70 -19.68 21.28 -0.34
C VAL A 70 -20.29 20.77 -1.64
N VAL A 71 -19.85 21.33 -2.75
CA VAL A 71 -20.40 21.11 -4.08
C VAL A 71 -19.47 20.18 -4.86
N GLN A 72 -19.99 19.05 -5.35
CA GLN A 72 -19.19 18.08 -6.09
C GLN A 72 -19.40 18.23 -7.62
N GLU A 73 -18.51 18.98 -8.27
CA GLU A 73 -18.55 19.28 -9.72
C GLU A 73 -17.67 18.32 -10.52
N PRO A 74 -18.14 17.79 -11.67
CA PRO A 74 -17.25 17.06 -12.58
C PRO A 74 -16.16 18.01 -13.13
N LEU A 75 -14.91 17.55 -13.15
CA LEU A 75 -13.81 18.31 -13.76
C LEU A 75 -13.95 18.29 -15.29
N LYS A 76 -13.83 19.47 -15.93
CA LYS A 76 -13.90 19.60 -17.38
C LYS A 76 -12.77 18.79 -18.04
N GLY A 77 -13.13 17.80 -18.85
CA GLY A 77 -12.19 16.87 -19.50
C GLY A 77 -11.81 15.64 -18.67
N LEU A 78 -12.27 15.54 -17.41
CA LEU A 78 -11.93 14.50 -16.44
C LEU A 78 -13.21 14.00 -15.74
N PRO A 79 -14.15 13.35 -16.46
CA PRO A 79 -15.53 13.12 -16.01
C PRO A 79 -15.64 12.15 -14.82
N LYS A 80 -14.60 11.36 -14.54
CA LYS A 80 -14.54 10.46 -13.38
C LYS A 80 -14.11 11.18 -12.11
N LEU A 81 -13.35 12.28 -12.25
CA LEU A 81 -12.94 13.10 -11.13
C LEU A 81 -13.99 14.16 -10.85
N ARG A 82 -14.27 14.33 -9.56
CA ARG A 82 -15.13 15.40 -9.10
C ARG A 82 -14.38 16.33 -8.17
N ARG A 83 -14.37 17.61 -8.53
CA ARG A 83 -13.86 18.69 -7.70
C ARG A 83 -14.87 18.98 -6.61
N LEU A 84 -14.39 19.11 -5.39
CA LEU A 84 -15.20 19.65 -4.30
C LEU A 84 -14.95 21.16 -4.24
N ARG A 85 -15.99 21.94 -4.52
CA ARG A 85 -16.01 23.38 -4.36
C ARG A 85 -16.70 23.69 -3.03
N LEU A 86 -16.01 24.40 -2.13
CA LEU A 86 -16.66 24.98 -0.96
C LEU A 86 -17.25 26.32 -1.35
N VAL A 87 -18.53 26.53 -1.04
CA VAL A 87 -19.22 27.81 -1.27
C VAL A 87 -19.82 28.27 0.06
N GLY A 88 -19.57 29.52 0.46
CA GLY A 88 -20.06 30.05 1.73
C GLY A 88 -19.48 31.43 2.07
N GLN A 89 -20.14 32.16 2.99
CA GLN A 89 -19.68 33.48 3.43
C GLN A 89 -18.26 33.42 4.04
N GLY A 90 -17.37 34.31 3.58
CA GLY A 90 -15.98 34.42 4.08
C GLY A 90 -14.99 33.41 3.47
N ILE A 91 -15.45 32.55 2.57
CA ILE A 91 -14.63 31.61 1.81
C ILE A 91 -14.23 32.29 0.51
N ALA A 92 -12.95 32.65 0.38
CA ALA A 92 -12.44 33.22 -0.87
C ALA A 92 -12.61 32.21 -2.02
N ASP A 93 -12.85 32.70 -3.24
CA ASP A 93 -13.17 31.95 -4.48
C ASP A 93 -12.08 30.95 -4.95
N ARG A 94 -11.10 30.66 -4.09
CA ARG A 94 -9.96 29.76 -4.32
C ARG A 94 -9.51 28.97 -3.09
N SER A 95 -10.43 28.73 -2.15
CA SER A 95 -10.14 27.97 -0.94
C SER A 95 -10.04 26.47 -1.23
N ALA A 96 -9.02 25.85 -0.66
CA ALA A 96 -8.69 24.43 -0.76
C ALA A 96 -9.18 23.67 0.47
N VAL A 97 -9.50 22.39 0.32
CA VAL A 97 -9.96 21.54 1.40
C VAL A 97 -8.92 20.47 1.66
N THR A 98 -8.35 20.42 2.85
CA THR A 98 -7.45 19.33 3.23
C THR A 98 -8.28 18.21 3.82
N SER A 99 -8.19 17.02 3.23
CA SER A 99 -8.79 15.83 3.83
C SER A 99 -8.22 15.63 5.23
N PRO A 100 -9.05 15.57 6.28
CA PRO A 100 -8.58 15.27 7.62
C PRO A 100 -8.00 13.85 7.74
N SER A 101 -8.51 12.90 6.94
CA SER A 101 -8.04 11.52 6.93
C SER A 101 -6.75 11.29 6.15
N THR A 102 -6.59 11.94 4.99
CA THR A 102 -5.42 11.77 4.11
C THR A 102 -4.39 12.90 4.24
N ARG A 103 -4.73 13.97 4.97
CA ARG A 103 -3.96 15.23 5.10
C ARG A 103 -3.52 15.82 3.77
N THR A 104 -4.25 15.49 2.71
CA THR A 104 -3.91 15.88 1.34
C THR A 104 -4.74 17.09 0.94
N LEU A 105 -4.07 18.12 0.44
CA LEU A 105 -4.70 19.35 -0.02
C LEU A 105 -5.53 19.06 -1.28
N GLY A 106 -6.83 19.36 -1.23
CA GLY A 106 -7.77 19.25 -2.35
C GLY A 106 -8.43 17.89 -2.53
N LEU A 107 -8.10 16.92 -1.68
CA LEU A 107 -8.79 15.64 -1.63
C LEU A 107 -9.71 15.63 -0.43
N VAL A 108 -10.91 15.09 -0.60
CA VAL A 108 -11.81 14.72 0.49
C VAL A 108 -12.35 13.36 0.09
N THR A 109 -12.04 12.35 0.89
CA THR A 109 -12.43 10.96 0.65
C THR A 109 -13.87 10.75 1.08
N ALA A 110 -14.49 9.64 0.65
CA ALA A 110 -15.82 9.26 1.13
C ALA A 110 -15.87 9.12 2.67
N ALA A 111 -14.75 8.74 3.30
CA ALA A 111 -14.63 8.67 4.77
C ALA A 111 -14.64 10.06 5.43
N ASP A 112 -14.09 11.08 4.77
CA ASP A 112 -14.15 12.46 5.25
C ASP A 112 -15.56 13.07 5.13
N LEU A 113 -16.33 12.64 4.11
CA LEU A 113 -17.69 13.15 3.85
C LEU A 113 -18.78 12.48 4.71
N THR A 114 -18.52 11.28 5.22
CA THR A 114 -19.49 10.50 6.01
C THR A 114 -19.45 10.83 7.51
N GLY A 115 -18.63 11.80 7.93
CA GLY A 115 -18.55 12.26 9.33
C GLY A 115 -17.79 11.32 10.27
N GLU A 116 -17.15 10.26 9.75
CA GLU A 116 -16.34 9.33 10.54
C GLU A 116 -14.91 9.84 10.83
N GLY A 117 -14.58 11.07 10.40
CA GLY A 117 -13.25 11.68 10.51
C GLY A 117 -13.24 13.08 11.13
N ARG A 118 -12.03 13.53 11.52
CA ARG A 118 -11.73 14.85 12.11
C ARG A 118 -12.30 16.01 11.29
N PRO A 119 -12.46 17.23 11.86
CA PRO A 119 -12.94 18.39 11.10
C PRO A 119 -12.03 18.67 9.89
N VAL A 120 -12.67 18.97 8.77
CA VAL A 120 -12.04 19.27 7.50
C VAL A 120 -11.39 20.65 7.54
N GLU A 121 -10.10 20.72 7.21
CA GLU A 121 -9.31 21.96 7.31
C GLU A 121 -9.34 22.74 5.99
N ILE A 122 -9.72 24.02 6.04
CA ILE A 122 -9.79 24.89 4.85
C ILE A 122 -8.48 25.67 4.72
N VAL A 123 -7.73 25.40 3.65
CA VAL A 123 -6.46 26.08 3.35
C VAL A 123 -6.70 27.12 2.26
N ARG A 124 -6.36 28.39 2.49
CA ARG A 124 -6.47 29.44 1.45
C ARG A 124 -5.28 29.35 0.49
N GLY A 125 -5.52 29.20 -0.83
CA GLY A 125 -4.50 29.45 -1.88
C GLY A 125 -4.00 28.28 -2.75
N GLY A 126 -4.62 27.09 -2.74
CA GLY A 126 -4.02 25.87 -3.32
C GLY A 126 -4.41 25.44 -4.75
N LEU A 127 -5.26 26.17 -5.48
CA LEU A 127 -5.96 25.59 -6.64
C LEU A 127 -5.10 25.16 -7.84
N ARG A 128 -3.95 25.80 -8.11
CA ARG A 128 -3.07 25.34 -9.21
C ARG A 128 -2.47 23.98 -8.92
N GLN A 129 -2.09 23.70 -7.67
CA GLN A 129 -1.52 22.40 -7.29
C GLN A 129 -2.56 21.26 -7.37
N MET A 130 -3.86 21.55 -7.17
CA MET A 130 -4.92 20.55 -7.29
C MET A 130 -5.16 20.05 -8.70
N GLY A 131 -5.09 20.92 -9.71
CA GLY A 131 -5.29 20.52 -11.11
C GLY A 131 -4.24 19.53 -11.58
N TYR A 132 -2.98 19.75 -11.21
CA TYR A 132 -1.87 18.84 -11.52
C TYR A 132 -1.94 17.52 -10.74
N PHE A 133 -2.34 17.58 -9.47
CA PHE A 133 -2.47 16.38 -8.64
C PHE A 133 -3.63 15.49 -9.12
N GLY A 134 -4.80 16.08 -9.40
CA GLY A 134 -5.97 15.36 -9.91
C GLY A 134 -5.72 14.72 -11.27
N ALA A 135 -5.19 15.47 -12.25
CA ALA A 135 -4.86 14.93 -13.56
C ALA A 135 -3.84 13.77 -13.47
N GLY A 136 -2.86 13.89 -12.57
CA GLY A 136 -1.89 12.81 -12.34
C GLY A 136 -2.46 11.53 -11.79
N LEU A 137 -3.45 11.64 -10.90
CA LEU A 137 -4.13 10.49 -10.32
C LEU A 137 -5.06 9.79 -11.31
N GLU A 138 -5.69 10.53 -12.22
CA GLU A 138 -6.49 9.93 -13.29
C GLU A 138 -5.61 9.18 -14.29
N ILE A 139 -4.52 9.80 -14.74
CA ILE A 139 -3.55 9.11 -15.59
C ILE A 139 -3.01 7.87 -14.85
N LEU A 140 -2.75 7.96 -13.54
CA LEU A 140 -2.33 6.82 -12.74
C LEU A 140 -3.38 5.71 -12.73
N GLU A 141 -4.65 6.00 -12.48
CA GLU A 141 -5.71 4.97 -12.46
C GLU A 141 -5.97 4.37 -13.85
N GLU A 142 -5.88 5.17 -14.92
CA GLU A 142 -6.01 4.67 -16.29
C GLU A 142 -4.84 3.76 -16.70
N THR A 143 -3.63 4.11 -16.29
CA THR A 143 -2.41 3.38 -16.66
C THR A 143 -2.04 2.27 -15.69
N LYS A 144 -2.57 2.28 -14.46
CA LYS A 144 -2.27 1.31 -13.40
C LYS A 144 -2.55 -0.12 -13.85
N VAL A 145 -3.74 -0.40 -14.37
CA VAL A 145 -4.11 -1.76 -14.77
C VAL A 145 -3.18 -2.29 -15.87
N PRO A 146 -2.94 -1.57 -16.98
CA PRO A 146 -1.92 -1.95 -17.96
C PRO A 146 -0.53 -2.19 -17.35
N LEU A 147 -0.06 -1.30 -16.48
CA LEU A 147 1.25 -1.42 -15.82
C LEU A 147 1.35 -2.68 -14.96
N LEU A 148 0.31 -2.99 -14.19
CA LEU A 148 0.27 -4.20 -13.36
C LEU A 148 0.18 -5.47 -14.21
N ILE A 149 -0.51 -5.44 -15.35
CA ILE A 149 -0.53 -6.56 -16.30
C ILE A 149 0.86 -6.78 -16.90
N ILE A 150 1.53 -5.71 -17.35
CA ILE A 150 2.89 -5.80 -17.91
C ILE A 150 3.85 -6.34 -16.84
N TRP A 151 3.84 -5.76 -15.65
CA TRP A 151 4.68 -6.22 -14.54
C TRP A 151 4.38 -7.68 -14.18
N GLY A 152 3.11 -8.06 -14.06
CA GLY A 152 2.69 -9.44 -13.78
C GLY A 152 3.15 -10.42 -14.86
N ALA A 153 3.08 -10.03 -16.14
CA ALA A 153 3.57 -10.83 -17.25
C ALA A 153 5.10 -11.00 -17.20
N LEU A 154 5.85 -9.93 -16.94
CA LEU A 154 7.30 -9.99 -16.77
C LEU A 154 7.70 -10.88 -15.59
N ALA A 155 7.00 -10.76 -14.45
CA ALA A 155 7.22 -11.61 -13.29
C ALA A 155 6.91 -13.09 -13.58
N GLY A 156 5.78 -13.36 -14.24
CA GLY A 156 5.40 -14.71 -14.66
C GLY A 156 6.39 -15.34 -15.64
N LEU A 157 6.86 -14.57 -16.63
CA LEU A 157 7.89 -15.01 -17.57
C LEU A 157 9.22 -15.31 -16.85
N GLY A 158 9.63 -14.43 -15.92
CA GLY A 158 10.84 -14.65 -15.12
C GLY A 158 10.78 -15.93 -14.29
N LEU A 159 9.66 -16.17 -13.60
CA LEU A 159 9.44 -17.43 -12.87
C LEU A 159 9.41 -18.63 -13.82
N GLY A 160 8.70 -18.54 -14.95
CA GLY A 160 8.60 -19.60 -15.93
C GLY A 160 9.95 -20.01 -16.52
N LEU A 161 10.77 -19.03 -16.90
CA LEU A 161 12.14 -19.26 -17.39
C LEU A 161 13.03 -19.85 -16.30
N ALA A 162 12.92 -19.38 -15.06
CA ALA A 162 13.68 -19.94 -13.95
C ALA A 162 13.31 -21.39 -13.67
N ILE A 163 12.02 -21.73 -13.69
CA ILE A 163 11.55 -23.11 -13.56
C ILE A 163 12.06 -23.98 -14.73
N ALA A 164 12.00 -23.47 -15.96
CA ALA A 164 12.51 -24.15 -17.14
C ALA A 164 14.03 -24.39 -17.04
N ALA A 165 14.78 -23.42 -16.53
CA ALA A 165 16.23 -23.51 -16.33
C ALA A 165 16.65 -24.55 -15.27
N LEU A 166 15.74 -24.94 -14.36
CA LEU A 166 15.98 -26.09 -13.46
C LEU A 166 16.07 -27.43 -14.23
N ARG A 167 15.47 -27.51 -15.43
CA ARG A 167 15.52 -28.71 -16.30
C ARG A 167 16.47 -28.55 -17.47
N TRP A 168 16.63 -27.33 -17.96
CA TRP A 168 17.49 -27.02 -19.11
C TRP A 168 18.55 -25.99 -18.72
N PRO A 169 19.75 -26.45 -18.30
CA PRO A 169 20.84 -25.59 -17.84
C PRO A 169 21.21 -24.45 -18.79
N LYS A 170 21.05 -24.66 -20.11
CA LYS A 170 21.31 -23.64 -21.13
C LYS A 170 20.49 -22.36 -20.95
N LEU A 171 19.36 -22.41 -20.22
CA LEU A 171 18.48 -21.27 -19.95
C LEU A 171 18.87 -20.46 -18.69
N GLN A 172 19.89 -20.86 -17.92
CA GLN A 172 20.21 -20.25 -16.62
C GLN A 172 20.50 -18.75 -16.69
N VAL A 173 21.30 -18.30 -17.66
CA VAL A 173 21.63 -16.88 -17.82
C VAL A 173 20.37 -16.06 -18.13
N ALA A 174 19.53 -16.58 -19.04
CA ALA A 174 18.25 -15.96 -19.38
C ALA A 174 17.31 -15.92 -18.17
N ALA A 175 17.21 -17.01 -17.41
CA ALA A 175 16.43 -17.09 -16.18
C ALA A 175 16.89 -16.08 -15.13
N GLY A 176 18.19 -16.01 -14.84
CA GLY A 176 18.74 -15.05 -13.88
C GLY A 176 18.44 -13.60 -14.28
N ASN A 177 18.62 -13.26 -15.56
CA ASN A 177 18.28 -11.94 -16.07
C ASN A 177 16.76 -11.65 -15.99
N ALA A 178 15.92 -12.63 -16.30
CA ALA A 178 14.46 -12.45 -16.24
C ALA A 178 13.96 -12.27 -14.79
N LEU A 179 14.54 -13.00 -13.82
CA LEU A 179 14.28 -12.78 -12.39
C LEU A 179 14.73 -11.39 -11.92
N ALA A 180 15.85 -10.89 -12.45
CA ALA A 180 16.32 -9.53 -12.19
C ALA A 180 15.38 -8.48 -12.77
N VAL A 181 14.87 -8.67 -14.00
CA VAL A 181 13.85 -7.80 -14.59
C VAL A 181 12.57 -7.79 -13.75
N ALA A 182 12.10 -8.96 -13.30
CA ALA A 182 10.92 -9.06 -12.44
C ALA A 182 11.08 -8.27 -11.13
N THR A 183 12.22 -8.45 -10.45
CA THR A 183 12.53 -7.77 -9.18
C THR A 183 12.73 -6.27 -9.37
N ALA A 184 13.46 -5.89 -10.42
CA ALA A 184 13.64 -4.51 -10.83
C ALA A 184 12.31 -3.82 -11.13
N GLY A 185 11.39 -4.53 -11.79
CA GLY A 185 10.02 -4.06 -12.03
C GLY A 185 9.28 -3.74 -10.75
N THR A 186 9.38 -4.58 -9.71
CA THR A 186 8.75 -4.28 -8.41
C THR A 186 9.30 -3.00 -7.77
N VAL A 187 10.62 -2.80 -7.81
CA VAL A 187 11.24 -1.54 -7.32
C VAL A 187 10.85 -0.35 -8.21
N ALA A 188 10.79 -0.54 -9.52
CA ALA A 188 10.37 0.49 -10.47
C ALA A 188 8.91 0.90 -10.28
N LEU A 189 8.00 -0.01 -9.92
CA LEU A 189 6.61 0.33 -9.56
C LEU A 189 6.55 1.23 -8.33
N LEU A 190 7.44 1.04 -7.35
CA LEU A 190 7.54 1.94 -6.20
C LEU A 190 8.09 3.31 -6.63
N LEU A 191 9.21 3.33 -7.36
CA LEU A 191 9.84 4.56 -7.83
C LEU A 191 8.98 5.36 -8.81
N ALA A 192 8.09 4.69 -9.55
CA ALA A 192 7.11 5.34 -10.41
C ALA A 192 6.23 6.32 -9.62
N GLY A 193 6.03 6.09 -8.31
CA GLY A 193 5.32 7.02 -7.43
C GLY A 193 5.98 8.40 -7.29
N PHE A 194 7.29 8.54 -7.53
CA PHE A 194 7.95 9.86 -7.61
C PHE A 194 7.68 10.59 -8.93
N ALA A 195 7.47 9.84 -10.01
CA ALA A 195 7.44 10.36 -11.38
C ALA A 195 6.02 10.46 -11.97
N PHE A 196 5.03 9.80 -11.37
CA PHE A 196 3.61 9.98 -11.65
C PHE A 196 3.11 11.21 -10.88
N PRO A 197 2.82 12.36 -11.52
CA PRO A 197 1.99 12.54 -12.74
C PRO A 197 2.67 12.70 -14.10
N ILE A 198 3.98 12.96 -14.10
CA ILE A 198 4.63 13.75 -15.16
C ILE A 198 5.07 12.89 -16.34
N ALA A 199 5.45 11.63 -16.09
CA ALA A 199 6.27 10.89 -17.03
C ALA A 199 5.67 9.57 -17.54
N GLY A 200 4.45 9.24 -17.09
CA GLY A 200 3.63 8.14 -17.60
C GLY A 200 4.28 6.74 -17.53
N PRO A 201 3.73 5.76 -18.29
CA PRO A 201 4.24 4.38 -18.32
C PRO A 201 5.69 4.24 -18.78
N ALA A 202 6.20 5.20 -19.55
CA ALA A 202 7.57 5.17 -20.07
C ALA A 202 8.63 5.16 -18.96
N VAL A 203 8.41 5.92 -17.87
CA VAL A 203 9.35 5.90 -16.73
C VAL A 203 9.39 4.55 -16.03
N PHE A 204 8.26 3.86 -15.92
CA PHE A 204 8.27 2.50 -15.38
C PHE A 204 9.15 1.57 -16.22
N VAL A 205 9.00 1.60 -17.54
CA VAL A 205 9.78 0.76 -18.47
C VAL A 205 11.27 1.11 -18.40
N VAL A 206 11.62 2.40 -18.48
CA VAL A 206 13.01 2.86 -18.41
C VAL A 206 13.64 2.54 -17.07
N ALA A 207 12.96 2.82 -15.96
CA ALA A 207 13.45 2.51 -14.62
C ALA A 207 13.65 0.99 -14.45
N THR A 208 12.71 0.17 -14.92
CA THR A 208 12.85 -1.30 -14.90
C THR A 208 14.06 -1.74 -15.70
N ALA A 209 14.25 -1.23 -16.92
CA ALA A 209 15.38 -1.58 -17.77
C ALA A 209 16.72 -1.18 -17.14
N VAL A 210 16.84 0.06 -16.65
CA VAL A 210 18.05 0.55 -15.98
C VAL A 210 18.36 -0.29 -14.75
N LEU A 211 17.38 -0.50 -13.86
CA LEU A 211 17.55 -1.31 -12.66
C LEU A 211 17.92 -2.76 -13.00
N ALA A 212 17.32 -3.36 -14.03
CA ALA A 212 17.63 -4.71 -14.47
C ALA A 212 19.07 -4.82 -15.01
N VAL A 213 19.52 -3.86 -15.81
CA VAL A 213 20.88 -3.84 -16.38
C VAL A 213 21.94 -3.72 -15.29
N ILE A 214 21.74 -2.83 -14.31
CA ILE A 214 22.69 -2.68 -13.20
C ILE A 214 22.61 -3.85 -12.19
N SER A 215 21.55 -4.65 -12.26
CA SER A 215 21.27 -5.75 -11.31
C SER A 215 21.41 -7.14 -11.93
N GLN A 216 22.14 -7.27 -13.04
CA GLN A 216 22.35 -8.55 -13.73
C GLN A 216 23.05 -9.55 -12.78
N PRO A 217 22.40 -10.66 -12.38
CA PRO A 217 22.95 -11.59 -11.39
C PRO A 217 24.21 -12.29 -11.91
N SER A 218 24.31 -12.48 -13.22
CA SER A 218 25.48 -13.04 -13.91
C SER A 218 26.74 -12.21 -13.70
N LYS A 219 26.60 -10.90 -13.50
CA LYS A 219 27.71 -9.97 -13.23
C LYS A 219 27.84 -9.64 -11.75
N TYR A 220 26.74 -9.68 -11.01
CA TYR A 220 26.65 -9.22 -9.64
C TYR A 220 25.86 -10.23 -8.79
N PRO A 221 26.52 -11.19 -8.11
CA PRO A 221 25.87 -12.34 -7.46
C PRO A 221 24.97 -11.98 -6.25
N ARG A 222 24.94 -10.70 -5.84
CA ARG A 222 24.07 -10.16 -4.79
C ARG A 222 23.10 -9.09 -5.29
N ALA A 223 23.02 -8.85 -6.61
CA ALA A 223 22.21 -7.77 -7.16
C ALA A 223 20.73 -7.87 -6.81
N LEU A 224 20.14 -9.07 -6.88
CA LEU A 224 18.74 -9.29 -6.47
C LEU A 224 18.51 -8.94 -5.00
N GLN A 225 19.40 -9.40 -4.12
CA GLN A 225 19.33 -9.09 -2.68
C GLN A 225 19.47 -7.58 -2.44
N ASN A 226 20.35 -6.90 -3.18
CA ASN A 226 20.52 -5.45 -3.08
C ASN A 226 19.28 -4.69 -3.56
N LEU A 227 18.61 -5.13 -4.63
CA LEU A 227 17.33 -4.56 -5.08
C LEU A 227 16.24 -4.73 -4.02
N LEU A 228 16.15 -5.92 -3.43
CA LEU A 228 15.20 -6.19 -2.34
C LEU A 228 15.51 -5.35 -1.09
N LEU A 229 16.79 -5.16 -0.75
CA LEU A 229 17.18 -4.27 0.34
C LEU A 229 16.83 -2.81 0.04
N ALA A 230 17.03 -2.36 -1.20
CA ALA A 230 16.62 -1.03 -1.63
C ALA A 230 15.10 -0.85 -1.52
N LEU A 231 14.30 -1.86 -1.88
CA LEU A 231 12.85 -1.86 -1.68
C LEU A 231 12.50 -1.68 -0.20
N VAL A 232 13.12 -2.47 0.69
CA VAL A 232 12.91 -2.37 2.15
C VAL A 232 13.21 -0.96 2.64
N LEU A 233 14.36 -0.40 2.26
CA LEU A 233 14.76 0.94 2.68
C LEU A 233 13.79 2.01 2.17
N LEU A 234 13.43 1.99 0.89
CA LEU A 234 12.53 2.97 0.30
C LEU A 234 11.15 2.96 0.98
N VAL A 235 10.59 1.77 1.22
CA VAL A 235 9.28 1.63 1.89
C VAL A 235 9.34 2.07 3.36
N VAL A 236 10.41 1.74 4.08
CA VAL A 236 10.60 2.18 5.47
C VAL A 236 10.75 3.69 5.55
N LEU A 237 11.59 4.29 4.70
CA LEU A 237 11.79 5.74 4.65
C LEU A 237 10.50 6.46 4.26
N ASP A 238 9.78 5.95 3.25
CA ASP A 238 8.48 6.48 2.85
C ASP A 238 7.50 6.50 4.02
N THR A 239 7.44 5.42 4.80
CA THR A 239 6.54 5.33 5.96
C THR A 239 6.97 6.24 7.11
N LEU A 240 8.27 6.31 7.42
CA LEU A 240 8.80 7.14 8.52
C LEU A 240 8.65 8.64 8.23
N PHE A 241 8.97 9.05 7.01
CA PHE A 241 8.90 10.45 6.58
C PHE A 241 7.54 10.85 6.00
N ARG A 242 6.60 9.90 5.90
CA ARG A 242 5.29 10.06 5.26
C ARG A 242 5.41 10.68 3.88
N TRP A 243 6.36 10.19 3.11
CA TRP A 243 6.39 10.50 1.69
C TRP A 243 5.17 9.86 1.01
N SER A 244 4.91 10.28 -0.22
CA SER A 244 3.79 9.78 -1.01
C SER A 244 4.20 8.63 -1.95
N LEU A 245 5.34 7.98 -1.73
CA LEU A 245 5.89 7.01 -2.68
C LEU A 245 5.02 5.76 -2.76
N VAL A 246 4.69 5.16 -1.61
CA VAL A 246 3.77 4.02 -1.58
C VAL A 246 2.39 4.47 -2.05
N ALA A 247 1.86 5.59 -1.53
CA ALA A 247 0.54 6.08 -1.92
C ALA A 247 0.39 6.32 -3.44
N SER A 248 1.42 6.86 -4.09
CA SER A 248 1.44 7.17 -5.53
C SER A 248 1.86 5.99 -6.41
N SER A 249 2.21 4.85 -5.84
CA SER A 249 2.58 3.68 -6.65
C SER A 249 1.35 3.08 -7.36
N PRO A 250 1.51 2.60 -8.61
CA PRO A 250 0.49 1.77 -9.26
C PRO A 250 0.17 0.48 -8.50
N LEU A 251 1.11 -0.05 -7.71
CA LEU A 251 0.90 -1.28 -6.95
C LEU A 251 -0.02 -1.09 -5.73
N SER A 252 -0.13 0.12 -5.22
CA SER A 252 -0.97 0.42 -4.07
C SER A 252 -2.46 0.36 -4.38
N GLY A 253 -3.28 0.16 -3.33
CA GLY A 253 -4.75 0.02 -3.40
C GLY A 253 -5.47 1.16 -4.14
N TYR A 254 -6.76 1.03 -4.40
CA TYR A 254 -7.49 1.97 -5.28
C TYR A 254 -7.61 3.39 -4.72
N TYR A 255 -7.45 4.39 -5.58
CA TYR A 255 -7.61 5.80 -5.25
C TYR A 255 -9.01 6.13 -4.73
N ASP A 256 -10.05 5.62 -5.40
CA ASP A 256 -11.46 5.92 -5.09
C ASP A 256 -11.87 5.57 -3.65
N SER A 257 -11.20 4.57 -3.06
CA SER A 257 -11.45 4.14 -1.69
C SER A 257 -10.70 4.98 -0.65
N GLY A 258 -9.76 5.83 -1.06
CA GLY A 258 -8.83 6.55 -0.20
C GLY A 258 -7.81 5.65 0.53
N ILE A 259 -7.97 4.33 0.49
CA ILE A 259 -7.24 3.37 1.35
C ILE A 259 -5.71 3.45 1.20
N ARG A 260 -5.23 3.83 0.01
CA ARG A 260 -3.80 4.01 -0.30
C ARG A 260 -3.12 5.15 0.47
N PHE A 261 -3.88 6.08 1.06
CA PHE A 261 -3.35 7.22 1.80
C PHE A 261 -3.35 7.04 3.32
N TYR A 262 -3.90 5.93 3.82
CA TYR A 262 -4.02 5.66 5.25
C TYR A 262 -2.81 4.94 5.86
N GLY A 263 -1.86 4.52 5.03
CA GLY A 263 -0.65 3.80 5.47
C GLY A 263 -0.02 3.03 4.33
N ILE A 264 0.83 2.07 4.68
CA ILE A 264 1.62 1.26 3.73
C ILE A 264 0.77 0.33 2.83
N GLY A 265 -0.48 0.03 3.21
CA GLY A 265 -1.31 -0.94 2.49
C GLY A 265 -0.87 -2.40 2.68
N ASN A 266 -1.65 -3.34 2.15
CA ASN A 266 -1.39 -4.78 2.33
C ASN A 266 -0.39 -5.32 1.30
N GLU A 267 -0.33 -4.68 0.14
CA GLU A 267 0.55 -5.05 -0.96
C GLU A 267 2.02 -4.81 -0.60
N TYR A 268 2.34 -3.57 -0.19
CA TYR A 268 3.69 -3.19 0.21
C TYR A 268 4.09 -3.75 1.56
N MET A 269 3.14 -4.00 2.48
CA MET A 269 3.42 -4.74 3.70
C MET A 269 3.92 -6.16 3.41
N GLY A 270 3.25 -6.89 2.51
CA GLY A 270 3.69 -8.22 2.09
C GLY A 270 5.10 -8.18 1.48
N LEU A 271 5.30 -7.30 0.49
CA LEU A 271 6.60 -7.10 -0.15
C LEU A 271 7.70 -6.73 0.84
N LEU A 272 7.43 -5.82 1.78
CA LEU A 272 8.39 -5.38 2.80
C LEU A 272 8.87 -6.55 3.65
N ILE A 273 7.95 -7.38 4.16
CA ILE A 273 8.28 -8.54 4.99
C ILE A 273 9.10 -9.56 4.19
N GLY A 274 8.62 -9.93 3.00
CA GLY A 274 9.30 -10.91 2.14
C GLY A 274 10.69 -10.46 1.70
N ALA A 275 10.81 -9.21 1.26
CA ALA A 275 12.07 -8.62 0.84
C ALA A 275 13.06 -8.52 2.01
N ALA A 276 12.61 -8.11 3.20
CA ALA A 276 13.46 -8.05 4.38
C ALA A 276 13.97 -9.44 4.80
N LEU A 277 13.11 -10.45 4.81
CA LEU A 277 13.52 -11.84 5.07
C LEU A 277 14.60 -12.32 4.10
N MET A 278 14.56 -11.91 2.83
CA MET A 278 15.48 -12.38 1.80
C MET A 278 16.76 -11.55 1.65
N SER A 279 16.76 -10.29 2.08
CA SER A 279 17.87 -9.36 1.84
C SER A 279 18.62 -8.90 3.08
N VAL A 280 17.99 -8.94 4.25
CA VAL A 280 18.62 -8.48 5.49
C VAL A 280 19.60 -9.56 6.00
N PRO A 281 20.82 -9.19 6.42
CA PRO A 281 21.77 -10.14 7.02
C PRO A 281 21.21 -10.75 8.32
N LYS A 282 21.45 -12.04 8.56
CA LYS A 282 20.92 -12.79 9.72
C LYS A 282 21.10 -12.07 11.06
N LYS A 283 22.29 -11.50 11.28
CA LYS A 283 22.63 -10.78 12.52
C LYS A 283 21.73 -9.57 12.81
N TRP A 284 21.15 -8.97 11.78
CA TRP A 284 20.26 -7.82 11.88
C TRP A 284 18.78 -8.18 11.73
N LEU A 285 18.46 -9.39 11.26
CA LEU A 285 17.10 -9.77 10.89
C LEU A 285 16.11 -9.65 12.06
N GLY A 286 16.51 -10.02 13.28
CA GLY A 286 15.67 -9.86 14.47
C GLY A 286 15.38 -8.39 14.79
N TRP A 287 16.40 -7.52 14.76
CA TRP A 287 16.25 -6.10 15.04
C TRP A 287 15.43 -5.38 13.97
N VAL A 288 15.73 -5.65 12.69
CA VAL A 288 14.98 -5.09 11.57
C VAL A 288 13.54 -5.61 11.58
N GLY A 289 13.33 -6.89 11.88
CA GLY A 289 12.00 -7.48 12.02
C GLY A 289 11.17 -6.84 13.15
N ALA A 290 11.79 -6.57 14.30
CA ALA A 290 11.15 -5.83 15.38
C ALA A 290 10.81 -4.39 14.96
N GLY A 291 11.74 -3.70 14.28
CA GLY A 291 11.52 -2.36 13.75
C GLY A 291 10.38 -2.29 12.73
N ILE A 292 10.32 -3.22 11.77
CA ILE A 292 9.22 -3.33 10.81
C ILE A 292 7.90 -3.61 11.52
N THR A 293 7.89 -4.52 12.49
CA THR A 293 6.69 -4.85 13.25
C THR A 293 6.13 -3.64 13.99
N LEU A 294 6.99 -2.87 14.65
CA LEU A 294 6.61 -1.63 15.32
C LEU A 294 6.13 -0.57 14.32
N LEU A 295 6.85 -0.38 13.22
CA LEU A 295 6.49 0.56 12.15
C LEU A 295 5.09 0.28 11.60
N LEU A 296 4.75 -0.99 11.37
CA LEU A 296 3.42 -1.41 10.91
C LEU A 296 2.34 -1.24 11.99
N GLY A 297 2.70 -1.36 13.27
CA GLY A 297 1.75 -1.29 14.38
C GLY A 297 1.44 0.12 14.90
N LEU A 298 2.27 1.12 14.58
CA LEU A 298 2.17 2.47 15.15
C LEU A 298 0.99 3.26 14.54
N PRO A 299 -0.01 3.69 15.35
CA PRO A 299 -1.18 4.43 14.86
C PRO A 299 -0.81 5.70 14.09
N MET A 300 0.23 6.40 14.55
CA MET A 300 0.69 7.63 13.90
C MET A 300 1.10 7.40 12.46
N LEU A 301 1.64 6.23 12.10
CA LEU A 301 2.16 5.94 10.76
C LEU A 301 1.14 5.26 9.84
N GLY A 302 -0.13 5.18 10.26
CA GLY A 302 -1.16 4.47 9.50
C GLY A 302 -1.17 2.97 9.83
N ALA A 303 -1.52 2.65 11.08
CA ALA A 303 -1.40 1.30 11.62
C ALA A 303 -2.06 0.24 10.72
N ASN A 304 -1.23 -0.73 10.32
CA ASN A 304 -1.66 -1.98 9.70
C ASN A 304 -1.51 -3.11 10.72
N ALA A 305 -2.53 -3.27 11.58
CA ALA A 305 -2.51 -4.30 12.63
C ALA A 305 -2.33 -5.72 12.06
N GLY A 306 -2.99 -6.05 10.96
CA GLY A 306 -2.82 -7.34 10.30
C GLY A 306 -1.41 -7.54 9.72
N GLY A 307 -0.80 -6.45 9.25
CA GLY A 307 0.58 -6.41 8.81
C GLY A 307 1.59 -6.58 9.95
N ALA A 308 1.39 -5.90 11.06
CA ALA A 308 2.22 -6.06 12.25
C ALA A 308 2.16 -7.49 12.78
N MET A 309 0.97 -8.13 12.73
CA MET A 309 0.81 -9.55 13.06
C MET A 309 1.57 -10.46 12.10
N ALA A 310 1.44 -10.22 10.80
CA ALA A 310 2.16 -10.98 9.78
C ALA A 310 3.69 -10.86 9.96
N ALA A 311 4.20 -9.64 10.20
CA ALA A 311 5.61 -9.39 10.45
C ALA A 311 6.10 -10.08 11.73
N SER A 312 5.34 -9.99 12.82
CA SER A 312 5.67 -10.65 14.10
C SER A 312 5.83 -12.15 13.92
N VAL A 313 4.87 -12.79 13.26
CA VAL A 313 4.87 -14.23 13.01
C VAL A 313 5.96 -14.62 12.00
N ALA A 314 6.25 -13.77 11.02
CA ALA A 314 7.30 -14.03 10.03
C ALA A 314 8.71 -13.99 10.64
N PHE A 315 9.06 -12.90 11.34
CA PHE A 315 10.42 -12.72 11.89
C PHE A 315 10.65 -13.51 13.18
N PHE A 316 9.58 -13.78 13.92
CA PHE A 316 9.62 -14.48 15.20
C PHE A 316 8.66 -15.67 15.22
N PRO A 317 8.82 -16.65 14.32
CA PRO A 317 7.87 -17.74 14.20
C PRO A 317 7.70 -18.49 15.52
N PRO A 318 6.47 -18.95 15.84
CA PRO A 318 6.20 -19.63 17.08
C PRO A 318 7.07 -20.89 17.19
N SER A 319 7.75 -21.03 18.33
CA SER A 319 8.48 -22.26 18.68
C SER A 319 8.12 -22.66 20.11
N LYS A 320 8.22 -23.95 20.44
CA LYS A 320 7.94 -24.47 21.79
C LYS A 320 8.68 -23.72 22.90
N LYS A 321 9.88 -23.18 22.62
CA LYS A 321 10.73 -22.48 23.59
C LYS A 321 10.62 -20.95 23.51
N SER A 322 9.92 -20.39 22.52
CA SER A 322 9.95 -18.94 22.24
C SER A 322 8.61 -18.36 21.79
N TRP A 323 7.49 -18.95 22.20
CA TRP A 323 6.14 -18.47 21.89
C TRP A 323 5.93 -17.00 22.30
N TRP A 324 6.59 -16.55 23.38
CA TRP A 324 6.59 -15.17 23.84
C TRP A 324 7.10 -14.17 22.80
N ARG A 325 7.91 -14.59 21.82
CA ARG A 325 8.43 -13.70 20.77
C ARG A 325 7.37 -13.29 19.74
N VAL A 326 6.28 -14.06 19.62
CA VAL A 326 5.07 -13.66 18.89
C VAL A 326 4.15 -12.83 19.78
N VAL A 327 4.07 -13.21 21.07
CA VAL A 327 3.14 -12.59 22.01
C VAL A 327 3.56 -11.20 22.44
N LEU A 328 4.86 -10.92 22.57
CA LEU A 328 5.32 -9.59 22.98
C LEU A 328 4.99 -8.51 21.94
N PRO A 329 5.30 -8.66 20.64
CA PRO A 329 4.85 -7.71 19.63
C PRO A 329 3.31 -7.65 19.52
N PHE A 330 2.63 -8.79 19.67
CA PHE A 330 1.16 -8.82 19.70
C PHE A 330 0.59 -7.97 20.84
N VAL A 331 1.10 -8.14 22.06
CA VAL A 331 0.70 -7.37 23.24
C VAL A 331 1.02 -5.89 23.04
N VAL A 332 2.16 -5.55 22.43
CA VAL A 332 2.50 -4.16 22.11
C VAL A 332 1.52 -3.57 21.09
N VAL A 333 1.19 -4.28 20.01
CA VAL A 333 0.21 -3.81 19.01
C VAL A 333 -1.18 -3.66 19.62
N VAL A 334 -1.62 -4.64 20.43
CA VAL A 334 -2.90 -4.59 21.14
C VAL A 334 -2.90 -3.47 22.19
N ALA A 335 -1.80 -3.24 22.89
CA ALA A 335 -1.67 -2.13 23.84
C ALA A 335 -1.71 -0.79 23.13
N LEU A 336 -1.02 -0.63 21.99
CA LEU A 336 -1.08 0.58 21.17
C LEU A 336 -2.50 0.83 20.62
N ALA A 337 -3.20 -0.23 20.19
CA ALA A 337 -4.61 -0.15 19.78
C ALA A 337 -5.56 0.10 20.97
N GLY A 338 -5.21 -0.37 22.17
CA GLY A 338 -5.94 -0.09 23.41
C GLY A 338 -5.75 1.36 23.89
N LEU A 339 -4.55 1.91 23.76
CA LEU A 339 -4.26 3.32 23.99
C LEU A 339 -5.00 4.21 22.98
N ASP A 340 -5.20 3.73 21.75
CA ASP A 340 -6.04 4.38 20.74
C ASP A 340 -7.52 4.46 21.17
N ARG A 341 -8.03 3.50 21.95
CA ARG A 341 -9.37 3.55 22.56
C ARG A 341 -9.52 4.68 23.57
N LEU A 342 -8.43 5.11 24.20
CA LEU A 342 -8.44 6.23 25.14
C LEU A 342 -8.51 7.59 24.43
N GLN A 343 -8.38 7.63 23.10
CA GLN A 343 -8.60 8.85 22.35
C GLN A 343 -10.10 9.21 22.27
N PRO A 344 -10.47 10.50 22.23
CA PRO A 344 -11.86 10.94 22.08
C PRO A 344 -12.51 10.33 20.85
N GLY A 345 -13.81 9.99 20.90
CA GLY A 345 -14.50 9.09 19.96
C GLY A 345 -14.35 9.35 18.45
N VAL A 346 -13.97 10.55 18.03
CA VAL A 346 -13.67 10.91 16.61
C VAL A 346 -12.28 10.42 16.15
N ALA A 347 -11.41 10.03 17.09
CA ALA A 347 -10.05 9.56 16.84
C ALA A 347 -9.85 8.08 17.13
N GLN A 348 -10.89 7.34 17.53
CA GLN A 348 -10.82 5.90 17.76
C GLN A 348 -10.78 5.13 16.42
N SER A 349 -9.80 4.25 16.25
CA SER A 349 -9.74 3.31 15.12
C SER A 349 -10.91 2.32 15.11
N HIS A 350 -11.15 1.70 13.95
CA HIS A 350 -12.16 0.64 13.80
C HIS A 350 -12.01 -0.52 14.80
N ILE A 351 -10.80 -0.79 15.30
CA ILE A 351 -10.53 -1.79 16.35
C ILE A 351 -11.06 -1.30 17.70
N GLY A 352 -10.87 -0.01 18.02
CA GLY A 352 -11.43 0.62 19.22
C GLY A 352 -12.96 0.62 19.22
N GLN A 353 -13.59 0.89 18.07
CA GLN A 353 -15.05 0.88 17.92
C GLN A 353 -15.65 -0.53 17.98
N ALA A 354 -14.99 -1.54 17.38
CA ALA A 354 -15.44 -2.93 17.41
C ALA A 354 -15.42 -3.54 18.81
N ALA A 355 -14.42 -3.19 19.62
CA ALA A 355 -14.28 -3.64 21.01
C ALA A 355 -15.37 -3.09 21.95
N GLY A 356 -16.22 -2.15 21.51
CA GLY A 356 -17.38 -1.66 22.25
C GLY A 356 -18.71 -2.34 21.92
N LYS A 357 -18.79 -3.09 20.80
CA LYS A 357 -20.05 -3.62 20.23
C LYS A 357 -20.36 -5.09 20.61
N GLY A 358 -19.57 -5.70 21.49
CA GLY A 358 -19.81 -7.05 22.03
C GLY A 358 -19.40 -8.22 21.10
N PRO A 359 -19.58 -9.48 21.54
CA PRO A 359 -19.11 -10.70 20.84
C PRO A 359 -19.63 -10.87 19.40
N SER A 360 -20.86 -10.42 19.12
CA SER A 360 -21.48 -10.50 17.78
C SER A 360 -20.77 -9.64 16.73
N ALA A 361 -20.18 -8.51 17.14
CA ALA A 361 -19.40 -7.65 16.25
C ALA A 361 -18.12 -8.34 15.74
N TRP A 362 -17.49 -9.19 16.56
CA TRP A 362 -16.32 -9.96 16.17
C TRP A 362 -16.64 -11.00 15.08
N GLY A 363 -17.78 -11.69 15.21
CA GLY A 363 -18.24 -12.65 14.21
C GLY A 363 -18.44 -12.01 12.83
N ALA A 364 -19.06 -10.82 12.80
CA ALA A 364 -19.25 -10.07 11.56
C ALA A 364 -17.92 -9.63 10.92
N ILE A 365 -16.93 -9.22 11.73
CA ILE A 365 -15.59 -8.85 11.24
C ILE A 365 -14.87 -10.05 10.63
N ILE A 366 -14.90 -11.20 11.32
CA ILE A 366 -14.29 -12.44 10.83
C ILE A 366 -14.93 -12.86 9.51
N LEU A 367 -16.27 -12.89 9.45
CA LEU A 367 -16.97 -13.29 8.24
C LEU A 367 -16.67 -12.33 7.07
N ARG A 368 -16.60 -11.03 7.31
CA ARG A 368 -16.20 -10.02 6.30
C ARG A 368 -14.80 -10.30 5.74
N LYS A 369 -13.83 -10.58 6.63
CA LYS A 369 -12.44 -10.92 6.24
C LYS A 369 -12.38 -12.19 5.41
N LEU A 370 -13.05 -13.25 5.86
CA LEU A 370 -13.12 -14.52 5.13
C LEU A 370 -13.76 -14.35 3.76
N ALA A 371 -14.89 -13.65 3.68
CA ALA A 371 -15.58 -13.39 2.42
C ALA A 371 -14.71 -12.58 1.44
N MET A 372 -13.99 -11.57 1.93
CA MET A 372 -13.07 -10.79 1.09
C MET A 372 -11.90 -11.64 0.59
N ASN A 373 -11.25 -12.40 1.46
CA ASN A 373 -10.15 -13.30 1.05
C ASN A 373 -10.64 -14.36 0.07
N ALA A 374 -11.81 -14.96 0.28
CA ALA A 374 -12.38 -15.93 -0.65
C ALA A 374 -12.63 -15.30 -2.03
N ARG A 375 -13.27 -14.12 -2.08
CA ARG A 375 -13.52 -13.37 -3.32
C ARG A 375 -12.22 -13.05 -4.07
N LEU A 376 -11.20 -12.57 -3.36
CA LEU A 376 -9.91 -12.24 -3.97
C LEU A 376 -9.18 -13.49 -4.44
N THR A 377 -9.24 -14.59 -3.69
CA THR A 377 -8.57 -15.86 -4.04
C THR A 377 -9.08 -16.43 -5.36
N VAL A 378 -10.39 -16.34 -5.62
CA VAL A 378 -11.00 -16.84 -6.87
C VAL A 378 -10.97 -15.82 -8.01
N ALA A 379 -10.50 -14.60 -7.77
CA ALA A 379 -10.34 -13.61 -8.83
C ALA A 379 -9.28 -14.09 -9.84
N GLY A 380 -9.58 -14.01 -11.14
CA GLY A 380 -8.74 -14.57 -12.20
C GLY A 380 -7.23 -14.27 -12.08
N PRO A 381 -6.81 -13.00 -11.90
CA PRO A 381 -5.39 -12.67 -11.75
C PRO A 381 -4.75 -13.28 -10.49
N THR A 382 -5.45 -13.28 -9.37
CA THR A 382 -4.96 -13.85 -8.10
C THR A 382 -4.89 -15.37 -8.18
N LEU A 383 -5.89 -16.02 -8.77
CA LEU A 383 -5.90 -17.47 -8.98
C LEU A 383 -4.76 -17.90 -9.90
N LEU A 384 -4.51 -17.15 -10.98
CA LEU A 384 -3.35 -17.38 -11.86
C LEU A 384 -2.04 -17.22 -11.09
N ALA A 385 -1.89 -16.15 -10.30
CA ALA A 385 -0.70 -15.92 -9.48
C ALA A 385 -0.48 -17.05 -8.44
N LEU A 386 -1.54 -17.54 -7.79
CA LEU A 386 -1.49 -18.69 -6.89
C LEU A 386 -1.08 -19.96 -7.63
N GLY A 387 -1.61 -20.20 -8.82
CA GLY A 387 -1.23 -21.33 -9.67
C GLY A 387 0.25 -21.29 -10.04
N VAL A 388 0.74 -20.14 -10.50
CA VAL A 388 2.17 -19.94 -10.83
C VAL A 388 3.05 -20.13 -9.59
N ALA A 389 2.69 -19.55 -8.45
CA ALA A 389 3.42 -19.71 -7.19
C ALA A 389 3.42 -21.17 -6.71
N GLY A 390 2.29 -21.87 -6.84
CA GLY A 390 2.14 -23.28 -6.50
C GLY A 390 3.00 -24.19 -7.38
N VAL A 391 3.01 -23.95 -8.69
CA VAL A 391 3.91 -24.66 -9.63
C VAL A 391 5.37 -24.38 -9.30
N ALA A 392 5.74 -23.11 -9.05
CA ALA A 392 7.10 -22.74 -8.66
C ALA A 392 7.53 -23.47 -7.37
N GLY A 393 6.69 -23.43 -6.32
CA GLY A 393 6.93 -24.13 -5.06
C GLY A 393 7.06 -25.64 -5.23
N TRP A 394 6.20 -26.26 -6.05
CA TRP A 394 6.28 -27.68 -6.35
C TRP A 394 7.59 -28.05 -7.05
N GLN A 395 8.03 -27.27 -8.03
CA GLN A 395 9.28 -27.51 -8.75
C GLN A 395 10.50 -27.28 -7.86
N LEU A 396 10.37 -26.37 -6.88
CA LEU A 396 11.40 -26.13 -5.87
C LEU A 396 11.52 -27.26 -4.84
N ARG A 397 10.56 -28.20 -4.71
CA ARG A 397 10.58 -29.24 -3.65
C ARG A 397 11.89 -30.03 -3.56
N LYS A 398 12.49 -30.36 -4.72
CA LYS A 398 13.75 -31.12 -4.81
C LYS A 398 14.98 -30.23 -4.58
N PRO A 399 15.16 -29.11 -5.31
CA PRO A 399 16.31 -28.24 -5.08
C PRO A 399 16.28 -27.53 -3.72
N PHE A 400 15.10 -27.39 -3.10
CA PHE A 400 14.96 -26.80 -1.77
C PHE A 400 15.83 -27.50 -0.72
N ALA A 401 15.92 -28.83 -0.77
CA ALA A 401 16.76 -29.62 0.13
C ALA A 401 18.27 -29.33 -0.02
N ARG A 402 18.68 -28.73 -1.15
CA ARG A 402 20.07 -28.33 -1.44
C ARG A 402 20.37 -26.88 -1.07
N LEU A 403 19.35 -26.08 -0.76
CA LEU A 403 19.54 -24.70 -0.30
C LEU A 403 20.23 -24.70 1.07
N GLU A 404 20.96 -23.62 1.33
CA GLU A 404 21.56 -23.39 2.64
C GLU A 404 20.50 -23.46 3.75
N SER A 405 20.86 -24.07 4.89
CA SER A 405 19.94 -24.26 6.03
C SER A 405 19.36 -22.94 6.55
N GLU A 406 20.12 -21.86 6.43
CA GLU A 406 19.65 -20.51 6.75
C GLU A 406 18.52 -20.07 5.82
N LEU A 407 18.69 -20.24 4.50
CA LEU A 407 17.68 -19.86 3.52
C LEU A 407 16.41 -20.71 3.68
N GLN A 408 16.56 -22.01 3.94
CA GLN A 408 15.43 -22.89 4.27
C GLN A 408 14.65 -22.37 5.50
N GLY A 409 15.36 -21.95 6.55
CA GLY A 409 14.75 -21.34 7.73
C GLY A 409 13.97 -20.06 7.41
N ARG A 410 14.51 -19.20 6.52
CA ARG A 410 13.84 -17.97 6.07
C ARG A 410 12.60 -18.26 5.21
N VAL A 411 12.58 -19.35 4.44
CA VAL A 411 11.37 -19.79 3.72
C VAL A 411 10.28 -20.22 4.70
N VAL A 412 10.62 -20.99 5.73
CA VAL A 412 9.65 -21.39 6.76
C VAL A 412 9.08 -20.17 7.49
N GLN A 413 9.94 -19.20 7.82
CA GLN A 413 9.52 -17.90 8.36
C GLN A 413 8.53 -17.17 7.43
N ALA A 414 8.82 -17.13 6.14
CA ALA A 414 7.92 -16.50 5.17
C ALA A 414 6.57 -17.22 5.04
N LEU A 415 6.55 -18.55 5.11
CA LEU A 415 5.31 -19.33 5.08
C LEU A 415 4.43 -19.05 6.32
N TRP A 416 5.03 -18.96 7.50
CA TRP A 416 4.34 -18.52 8.71
C TRP A 416 3.78 -17.11 8.57
N GLY A 417 4.59 -16.18 8.04
CA GLY A 417 4.18 -14.82 7.73
C GLY A 417 3.01 -14.74 6.76
N ALA A 418 3.05 -15.52 5.67
CA ALA A 418 1.98 -15.60 4.67
C ALA A 418 0.68 -16.15 5.27
N GLY A 419 0.75 -17.19 6.11
CA GLY A 419 -0.41 -17.71 6.84
C GLY A 419 -1.03 -16.66 7.77
N ALA A 420 -0.21 -15.93 8.51
CA ALA A 420 -0.67 -14.82 9.34
C ALA A 420 -1.24 -13.66 8.50
N ALA A 421 -0.66 -13.38 7.33
CA ALA A 421 -1.18 -12.36 6.42
C ALA A 421 -2.62 -12.70 5.98
N ILE A 422 -2.87 -13.96 5.58
CA ILE A 422 -4.20 -14.48 5.23
C ILE A 422 -5.17 -14.37 6.42
N ALA A 423 -4.72 -14.76 7.62
CA ALA A 423 -5.57 -14.81 8.81
C ALA A 423 -6.00 -13.41 9.30
N PHE A 424 -5.09 -12.43 9.27
CA PHE A 424 -5.31 -11.15 9.95
C PHE A 424 -5.66 -9.98 9.02
N ASN A 425 -5.43 -10.07 7.71
CA ASN A 425 -5.68 -8.98 6.77
C ASN A 425 -6.95 -9.15 5.92
N ASP A 426 -7.54 -8.02 5.53
CA ASP A 426 -8.74 -7.97 4.68
C ASP A 426 -8.42 -8.44 3.25
N SER A 427 -7.22 -8.15 2.73
CA SER A 427 -6.69 -8.68 1.47
C SER A 427 -5.48 -9.61 1.69
N GLY A 428 -5.60 -10.47 2.69
CA GLY A 428 -4.54 -11.36 3.16
C GLY A 428 -3.98 -12.31 2.10
N THR A 429 -4.80 -12.80 1.16
CA THR A 429 -4.30 -13.61 0.03
C THR A 429 -3.33 -12.83 -0.86
N ILE A 430 -3.63 -11.56 -1.16
CA ILE A 430 -2.75 -10.70 -1.97
C ILE A 430 -1.47 -10.39 -1.20
N ALA A 431 -1.59 -10.04 0.09
CA ALA A 431 -0.43 -9.78 0.95
C ALA A 431 0.50 -11.01 1.03
N ALA A 432 -0.07 -12.22 1.18
CA ALA A 432 0.68 -13.46 1.24
C ALA A 432 1.41 -13.76 -0.08
N LEU A 433 0.76 -13.58 -1.23
CA LEU A 433 1.41 -13.74 -2.54
C LEU A 433 2.61 -12.80 -2.69
N LEU A 434 2.42 -11.52 -2.34
CA LEU A 434 3.47 -10.52 -2.44
C LEU A 434 4.59 -10.70 -1.41
N LEU A 435 4.29 -11.30 -0.26
CA LEU A 435 5.30 -11.73 0.72
C LEU A 435 6.13 -12.90 0.19
N LEU A 436 5.50 -13.88 -0.45
CA LEU A 436 6.19 -15.05 -0.99
C LEU A 436 6.94 -14.76 -2.30
N ALA A 437 6.57 -13.71 -3.05
CA ALA A 437 7.20 -13.40 -4.33
C ALA A 437 8.73 -13.17 -4.22
N PRO A 438 9.27 -12.31 -3.32
CA PRO A 438 10.72 -12.20 -3.09
C PRO A 438 11.39 -13.52 -2.71
N VAL A 439 10.69 -14.37 -1.95
CA VAL A 439 11.19 -15.68 -1.49
C VAL A 439 11.36 -16.63 -2.66
N LEU A 440 10.34 -16.73 -3.53
CA LEU A 440 10.39 -17.56 -4.72
C LEU A 440 11.50 -17.13 -5.66
N VAL A 441 11.66 -15.82 -5.88
CA VAL A 441 12.73 -15.27 -6.74
C VAL A 441 14.12 -15.68 -6.22
N VAL A 442 14.40 -15.48 -4.93
CA VAL A 442 15.71 -15.81 -4.36
C VAL A 442 15.94 -17.32 -4.30
N CYS A 443 14.92 -18.11 -3.96
CA CYS A 443 15.05 -19.57 -3.96
C CYS A 443 15.30 -20.13 -5.35
N LEU A 444 14.63 -19.60 -6.37
CA LEU A 444 14.85 -19.98 -7.76
C LEU A 444 16.26 -19.60 -8.21
N GLU A 445 16.71 -18.36 -7.95
CA GLU A 445 18.07 -17.93 -8.31
C GLU A 445 19.14 -18.81 -7.66
N LYS A 446 19.03 -19.09 -6.35
CA LYS A 446 19.98 -19.98 -5.64
C LYS A 446 19.88 -21.45 -6.04
N SER A 447 18.79 -21.85 -6.69
CA SER A 447 18.62 -23.22 -7.20
C SER A 447 19.11 -23.38 -8.64
N LEU A 448 19.43 -22.30 -9.35
CA LEU A 448 20.02 -22.39 -10.68
C LEU A 448 21.44 -22.97 -10.57
N PRO A 449 21.81 -23.99 -11.37
CA PRO A 449 23.16 -24.51 -11.36
C PRO A 449 24.19 -23.44 -11.75
N SER A 450 25.42 -23.55 -11.26
CA SER A 450 26.48 -22.63 -11.65
C SER A 450 26.82 -22.81 -13.13
N PRO A 451 27.15 -21.74 -13.88
CA PRO A 451 27.66 -21.85 -15.24
C PRO A 451 28.88 -22.79 -15.33
N ALA A 452 29.71 -22.80 -14.28
CA ALA A 452 30.87 -23.70 -14.18
C ALA A 452 30.47 -25.18 -14.12
N ASP A 453 29.38 -25.50 -13.43
CA ASP A 453 28.87 -26.87 -13.32
C ASP A 453 28.29 -27.36 -14.65
N SER A 454 27.72 -26.44 -15.44
CA SER A 454 27.17 -26.78 -16.76
C SER A 454 28.23 -27.01 -17.83
N ALA A 455 29.40 -26.35 -17.73
CA ALA A 455 30.52 -26.54 -18.64
C ALA A 455 31.29 -27.85 -18.37
N ALA A 456 31.23 -28.37 -17.13
CA ALA A 456 31.83 -29.66 -16.78
C ALA A 456 30.95 -30.87 -17.15
N ALA A 457 29.66 -30.65 -17.43
CA ALA A 457 28.68 -31.69 -17.77
C ALA A 457 28.43 -31.83 -19.29
N SER A 458 29.03 -30.97 -20.10
CA SER A 458 29.02 -30.98 -21.57
C SER A 458 30.37 -31.40 -22.11
#